data_AF-A0AAD9EPR5-F1
#
_entry.id   AF-A0AAD9EPR5-F1
#
_cell.length_a   1.000
_cell.length_b   1.000
_cell.length_c   1.000
_cell.angle_alpha   90.00
_cell.angle_beta   90.00
_cell.angle_gamma   90.00
#
_symmetry.space_group_name_H-M   'P 1'
#
loop_
_entity.id
_entity.type
_entity.pdbx_description
1 polymer ?
#
loop_
_entity_poly.entity_id
_entity_poly.type
_entity_poly.pdbx_seq_one_letter_code
_entity_poly.pdbx_strand_id
1 'polypeptide(L)'
;MAPPPPASVPLTQRLLLLAQTLQFAWFAGHLTLILSVIRYSFSYVTFNYYSRVARWSYRLAFLSACLTYGIVVYKTLRARSKAGAKAPQSPLALIADENVQYLVMSLVWLFSPQYPLAMLPYAIYSVFHVATYTRANVIPTITPPKPIAPAAGASPGGKPQYAHNPIADKIGAFVKEYYDASMSVVSSLEILLWVRILLSAITFQRRSWILIAIYTAFLRARFTQSSHVQNSFAMFESRVDSAVGNQGTPPAARQAWDTVKGGARQFYAYTDPNRYLSGTAVPKKTS
;
A
#
# COMPACT_ATOMS: atom_id res chain seq x y z
N MET A 1 16.53 7.37 5.85
CA MET A 1 15.75 8.16 6.83
C MET A 1 16.61 9.30 7.33
N ALA A 2 16.05 10.35 7.93
CA ALA A 2 16.89 11.39 8.55
C ALA A 2 17.61 10.78 9.76
N PRO A 3 18.87 11.16 10.06
CA PRO A 3 19.52 10.69 11.28
C PRO A 3 18.73 11.14 12.52
N PRO A 4 18.74 10.36 13.61
CA PRO A 4 18.07 10.76 14.84
C PRO A 4 18.65 12.07 15.37
N PRO A 5 17.85 12.91 16.07
CA PRO A 5 18.33 14.15 16.65
C PRO A 5 19.53 13.90 17.60
N PRO A 6 20.49 14.84 17.70
CA PRO A 6 21.65 14.68 18.57
C PRO A 6 21.24 14.39 20.01
N ALA A 7 21.85 13.38 20.63
CA ALA A 7 21.55 13.01 22.02
C ALA A 7 21.93 14.10 23.04
N SER A 8 22.86 14.99 22.66
CA SER A 8 23.41 16.07 23.47
C SER A 8 22.44 17.23 23.75
N VAL A 9 21.37 17.36 22.96
CA VAL A 9 20.37 18.42 23.16
C VAL A 9 19.20 17.96 24.03
N PRO A 10 18.51 18.87 24.74
CA PRO A 10 17.36 18.54 25.57
C PRO A 10 16.23 17.85 24.79
N LEU A 11 15.44 17.00 25.45
CA LEU A 11 14.35 16.24 24.82
C LEU A 11 13.39 17.12 24.01
N THR A 12 12.99 18.27 24.56
CA THR A 12 12.10 19.22 23.87
C THR A 12 12.66 19.65 22.53
N GLN A 13 13.95 19.95 22.45
CA GLN A 13 14.59 20.34 21.20
C GLN A 13 14.68 19.17 20.22
N ARG A 14 14.94 17.95 20.71
CA ARG A 14 14.90 16.74 19.86
C ARG A 14 13.52 16.50 19.26
N LEU A 15 12.47 16.67 20.05
CA LEU A 15 11.08 16.55 19.58
C LEU A 15 10.74 17.62 18.56
N LEU A 16 11.15 18.87 18.76
CA LEU A 16 10.98 19.94 17.78
C LEU A 16 11.70 19.65 16.47
N LEU A 17 12.95 19.19 16.54
CA LEU A 17 13.72 18.79 15.35
C LEU A 17 13.04 17.65 14.59
N LEU A 18 12.51 16.66 15.31
CA LEU A 18 11.76 15.56 14.71
C LEU A 18 10.49 16.09 14.02
N ALA A 19 9.73 16.95 14.70
CA ALA A 19 8.46 17.50 14.22
C ALA A 19 8.61 18.38 12.97
N GLN A 20 9.76 19.04 12.80
CA GLN A 20 10.08 19.85 11.61
C GLN A 20 10.38 19.01 10.36
N THR A 21 10.51 17.68 10.49
CA THR A 21 10.80 16.83 9.34
C THR A 21 9.54 16.52 8.52
N LEU A 22 9.71 16.45 7.20
CA LEU A 22 8.65 15.95 6.31
C LEU A 22 8.26 14.48 6.63
N GLN A 23 9.17 13.70 7.21
CA GLN A 23 8.89 12.32 7.63
C GLN A 23 7.94 12.27 8.83
N PHE A 24 8.01 13.26 9.73
CA PHE A 24 7.06 13.37 10.82
C PHE A 24 5.66 13.75 10.33
N ALA A 25 5.53 14.64 9.34
CA ALA A 25 4.25 14.92 8.70
C ALA A 25 3.64 13.66 8.05
N TRP A 26 4.48 12.85 7.40
CA TRP A 26 4.08 11.55 6.85
C TRP A 26 3.62 10.56 7.96
N PHE A 27 4.35 10.50 9.08
CA PHE A 27 3.96 9.70 10.24
C PHE A 27 2.62 10.16 10.83
N ALA A 28 2.44 11.47 11.05
CA ALA A 28 1.21 12.05 11.57
C ALA A 28 0.02 11.79 10.64
N GLY A 29 0.23 11.82 9.32
CA GLY A 29 -0.77 11.42 8.33
C GLY A 29 -1.22 9.97 8.50
N HIS A 30 -0.28 9.02 8.61
CA HIS A 30 -0.63 7.61 8.85
C HIS A 30 -1.34 7.38 10.19
N LEU A 31 -0.90 8.06 11.25
CA LEU A 31 -1.57 8.00 12.55
C LEU A 31 -3.00 8.54 12.46
N THR A 32 -3.19 9.69 11.80
CA THR A 32 -4.51 10.29 11.57
C THR A 32 -5.41 9.36 10.75
N LEU A 33 -4.86 8.67 9.74
CA LEU A 33 -5.59 7.68 8.96
C LEU A 33 -6.10 6.54 9.85
N ILE A 34 -5.24 5.93 10.67
CA ILE A 34 -5.62 4.85 11.59
C ILE A 34 -6.74 5.31 12.52
N LEU A 35 -6.58 6.46 13.17
CA LEU A 35 -7.59 7.00 14.08
C LEU A 35 -8.92 7.28 13.38
N SER A 36 -8.87 7.80 12.14
CA SER A 36 -10.05 8.05 11.32
C SER A 36 -10.77 6.75 10.94
N VAL A 37 -10.03 5.69 10.62
CA VAL A 37 -10.60 4.38 10.30
C VAL A 37 -11.20 3.73 11.55
N ILE A 38 -10.52 3.77 12.70
CA ILE A 38 -11.07 3.28 13.98
C ILE A 38 -12.36 4.01 14.31
N ARG A 39 -12.38 5.35 14.21
CA ARG A 39 -13.59 6.12 14.44
C ARG A 39 -14.68 5.74 13.45
N TYR A 40 -14.39 5.61 12.17
CA TYR A 40 -15.36 5.17 11.17
C TYR A 40 -15.97 3.81 11.51
N SER A 41 -15.14 2.86 11.95
CA SER A 41 -15.57 1.50 12.32
C SER A 41 -16.65 1.51 13.40
N PHE A 42 -16.57 2.39 14.41
CA PHE A 42 -17.65 2.54 15.40
C PHE A 42 -18.99 2.97 14.75
N SER A 43 -18.94 3.89 13.77
CA SER A 43 -20.13 4.27 13.01
C SER A 43 -20.63 3.14 12.10
N TYR A 44 -19.75 2.26 11.63
CA TYR A 44 -20.13 1.10 10.83
C TYR A 44 -20.84 0.04 11.68
N VAL A 45 -20.29 -0.29 12.86
CA VAL A 45 -20.88 -1.27 13.79
C VAL A 45 -22.22 -0.79 14.35
N THR A 46 -22.40 0.52 14.55
CA THR A 46 -23.68 1.10 15.00
C THR A 46 -24.67 1.36 13.85
N PHE A 47 -24.37 0.86 12.64
CA PHE A 47 -25.15 1.08 11.42
C PHE A 47 -25.40 2.56 11.06
N ASN A 48 -24.60 3.48 11.61
CA ASN A 48 -24.68 4.92 11.40
C ASN A 48 -23.54 5.45 10.51
N TYR A 49 -23.22 4.67 9.47
CA TYR A 49 -22.08 4.88 8.56
C TYR A 49 -22.27 6.04 7.57
N TYR A 50 -23.46 6.65 7.55
CA TYR A 50 -23.73 7.89 6.83
C TYR A 50 -23.88 9.12 7.73
N SER A 51 -23.67 9.03 9.06
CA SER A 51 -23.67 10.22 9.92
C SER A 51 -22.65 11.28 9.47
N ARG A 52 -22.86 12.53 9.91
CA ARG A 52 -21.90 13.63 9.67
C ARG A 52 -20.48 13.25 10.12
N VAL A 53 -20.36 12.61 11.29
CA VAL A 53 -19.07 12.17 11.85
C VAL A 53 -18.47 11.01 11.06
N ALA A 54 -19.28 10.03 10.63
CA ALA A 54 -18.80 8.94 9.77
C ALA A 54 -18.25 9.46 8.45
N ARG A 55 -19.01 10.33 7.77
CA ARG A 55 -18.57 10.94 6.51
C ARG A 55 -17.29 11.74 6.72
N TRP A 56 -17.20 12.52 7.79
CA TRP A 56 -15.98 13.28 8.09
C TRP A 56 -14.78 12.36 8.34
N SER A 57 -14.96 11.29 9.11
CA SER A 57 -13.89 10.31 9.39
C SER A 57 -13.43 9.61 8.11
N TYR A 58 -14.35 9.22 7.23
CA TYR A 58 -14.03 8.63 5.93
C TYR A 58 -13.21 9.59 5.04
N ARG A 59 -13.65 10.85 4.94
CA ARG A 59 -12.95 11.87 4.14
C ARG A 59 -11.57 12.19 4.74
N LEU A 60 -11.47 12.27 6.07
CA LEU A 60 -10.19 12.49 6.74
C LEU A 60 -9.22 11.32 6.54
N ALA A 61 -9.70 10.07 6.54
CA ALA A 61 -8.87 8.90 6.24
C ALA A 61 -8.24 9.00 4.84
N PHE A 62 -9.02 9.32 3.82
CA PHE A 62 -8.51 9.45 2.45
C PHE A 62 -7.71 10.74 2.21
N LEU A 63 -8.04 11.84 2.89
CA LEU A 63 -7.20 13.05 2.88
C LEU A 63 -5.82 12.75 3.49
N SER A 64 -5.79 12.00 4.59
CA SER A 64 -4.55 11.56 5.21
C SER A 64 -3.75 10.63 4.29
N ALA A 65 -4.41 9.71 3.57
CA ALA A 65 -3.77 8.88 2.55
C ALA A 65 -3.19 9.72 1.40
N CYS A 66 -3.93 10.72 0.90
CA CYS A 66 -3.44 11.63 -0.14
C CYS A 66 -2.17 12.37 0.33
N LEU A 67 -2.16 12.83 1.58
CA LEU A 67 -1.00 13.49 2.18
C LEU A 67 0.21 12.54 2.26
N THR A 68 0.03 11.34 2.80
CA THR A 68 1.15 10.41 3.00
C THR A 68 1.74 9.91 1.69
N TYR A 69 0.91 9.45 0.76
CA TYR A 69 1.39 9.04 -0.56
C TYR A 69 1.92 10.22 -1.38
N GLY A 70 1.31 11.41 -1.27
CA GLY A 70 1.81 12.64 -1.88
C GLY A 70 3.23 12.99 -1.41
N ILE A 71 3.50 12.85 -0.10
CA ILE A 71 4.86 13.03 0.46
C ILE A 71 5.84 12.00 -0.12
N VAL A 72 5.44 10.73 -0.25
CA VAL A 72 6.31 9.68 -0.82
C VAL A 72 6.65 9.99 -2.27
N VAL A 73 5.64 10.29 -3.09
CA VAL A 73 5.82 10.66 -4.52
C VAL A 73 6.73 11.89 -4.65
N TYR A 74 6.47 12.94 -3.87
CA TYR A 74 7.31 14.15 -3.86
C TYR A 74 8.78 13.82 -3.53
N LYS A 75 9.03 12.99 -2.51
CA LYS A 75 10.38 12.59 -2.13
C LYS A 75 11.08 11.80 -3.23
N THR A 76 10.38 10.88 -3.89
CA THR A 76 10.92 10.09 -5.00
C THR A 76 11.32 11.00 -6.17
N LEU A 77 10.44 11.93 -6.56
CA LEU A 77 10.72 12.91 -7.62
C LEU A 77 11.91 13.82 -7.27
N ARG A 78 11.96 14.33 -6.04
CA ARG A 78 13.04 15.21 -5.57
C ARG A 78 14.38 14.49 -5.44
N ALA A 79 14.38 13.21 -5.05
CA ALA A 79 15.61 12.42 -4.97
C ALA A 79 16.23 12.22 -6.36
N ARG A 80 15.41 11.97 -7.38
CA ARG A 80 15.86 11.82 -8.76
C ARG A 80 16.41 13.11 -9.36
N SER A 81 15.74 14.25 -9.11
CA SER A 81 16.23 15.54 -9.60
C SER A 81 17.59 15.89 -9.01
N LYS A 82 17.81 15.59 -7.72
CA LYS A 82 19.11 15.74 -7.06
C LYS A 82 20.19 14.79 -7.59
N ALA A 83 19.81 13.60 -8.05
CA ALA A 83 20.74 12.62 -8.63
C ALA A 83 21.20 12.98 -10.07
N GLY A 84 20.86 14.17 -10.58
CA GLY A 84 21.29 14.63 -11.91
C GLY A 84 20.64 13.86 -13.07
N ALA A 85 19.54 13.15 -12.83
CA ALA A 85 18.80 12.45 -13.87
C ALA A 85 18.26 13.47 -14.89
N LYS A 86 18.91 13.57 -16.06
CA LYS A 86 18.61 14.57 -17.10
C LYS A 86 17.30 14.31 -17.85
N ALA A 87 16.75 13.10 -17.78
CA ALA A 87 15.50 12.76 -18.44
C ALA A 87 14.31 12.88 -17.47
N PRO A 88 13.21 13.57 -17.86
CA PRO A 88 11.93 13.47 -17.15
C PRO A 88 11.55 12.00 -17.01
N GLN A 89 10.96 11.59 -15.88
CA GLN A 89 10.35 10.26 -15.83
C GLN A 89 9.31 10.21 -16.95
N SER A 90 9.40 9.20 -17.82
CA SER A 90 8.33 8.91 -18.76
C SER A 90 7.01 8.89 -17.96
N PRO A 91 5.94 9.57 -18.43
CA PRO A 91 4.64 9.52 -17.76
C PRO A 91 4.18 8.09 -17.46
N LEU A 92 4.55 7.14 -18.32
CA LEU A 92 4.29 5.72 -18.13
C LEU A 92 5.01 5.14 -16.90
N ALA A 93 6.25 5.55 -16.64
CA ALA A 93 7.02 5.12 -15.48
C ALA A 93 6.47 5.70 -14.16
N LEU A 94 5.87 6.89 -14.20
CA LEU A 94 5.18 7.46 -13.04
C LEU A 94 3.88 6.73 -12.72
N ILE A 95 3.09 6.41 -13.74
CA ILE A 95 1.83 5.66 -13.57
C ILE A 95 2.11 4.20 -13.15
N ALA A 96 3.28 3.66 -13.52
CA ALA A 96 3.75 2.37 -13.05
C ALA A 96 4.31 2.39 -11.62
N ASP A 97 4.46 3.54 -10.96
CA ASP A 97 4.90 3.58 -9.56
C ASP A 97 3.72 3.25 -8.62
N GLU A 98 3.91 2.27 -7.74
CA GLU A 98 2.87 1.82 -6.82
C GLU A 98 2.37 2.95 -5.89
N ASN A 99 3.26 3.86 -5.46
CA ASN A 99 2.88 4.97 -4.58
C ASN A 99 2.04 5.99 -5.32
N VAL A 100 2.33 6.21 -6.61
CA VAL A 100 1.49 7.05 -7.49
C VAL A 100 0.12 6.40 -7.69
N GLN A 101 0.07 5.08 -7.89
CA GLN A 101 -1.20 4.35 -8.03
C GLN A 101 -2.06 4.46 -6.76
N TYR A 102 -1.48 4.28 -5.56
CA TYR A 102 -2.19 4.48 -4.30
C TYR A 102 -2.55 5.95 -4.06
N LEU A 103 -1.71 6.92 -4.46
CA LEU A 103 -2.08 8.35 -4.42
C LEU A 103 -3.33 8.61 -5.27
N VAL A 104 -3.33 8.17 -6.53
CA VAL A 104 -4.47 8.33 -7.45
C VAL A 104 -5.72 7.67 -6.86
N MET A 105 -5.59 6.44 -6.36
CA MET A 105 -6.73 5.75 -5.75
C MET A 105 -7.24 6.47 -4.50
N SER A 106 -6.37 7.01 -3.66
CA SER A 106 -6.78 7.77 -2.48
C SER A 106 -7.58 9.02 -2.85
N LEU A 107 -7.22 9.71 -3.93
CA LEU A 107 -7.99 10.83 -4.48
C LEU A 107 -9.35 10.37 -5.03
N VAL A 108 -9.38 9.27 -5.78
CA VAL A 108 -10.64 8.69 -6.29
C VAL A 108 -11.59 8.39 -5.14
N TRP A 109 -11.10 7.74 -4.07
CA TRP A 109 -11.89 7.41 -2.89
C TRP A 109 -12.31 8.65 -2.09
N LEU A 110 -11.49 9.69 -2.08
CA LEU A 110 -11.80 10.96 -1.42
C LEU A 110 -13.04 11.64 -2.04
N PHE A 111 -13.27 11.49 -3.35
CA PHE A 111 -14.40 12.11 -4.05
C PHE A 111 -15.54 11.14 -4.43
N SER A 112 -15.33 9.83 -4.31
CA SER A 112 -16.37 8.83 -4.53
C SER A 112 -17.41 8.80 -3.41
N PRO A 113 -18.57 8.13 -3.61
CA PRO A 113 -19.39 7.64 -2.50
C PRO A 113 -18.55 6.80 -1.51
N GLN A 114 -19.05 6.60 -0.28
CA GLN A 114 -18.31 5.87 0.75
C GLN A 114 -18.21 4.38 0.39
N TYR A 115 -16.99 3.87 0.24
CA TYR A 115 -16.68 2.44 0.13
C TYR A 115 -15.82 2.04 1.34
N PRO A 116 -16.42 1.64 2.47
CA PRO A 116 -15.67 1.37 3.71
C PRO A 116 -14.52 0.39 3.53
N LEU A 117 -14.73 -0.64 2.70
CA LEU A 117 -13.73 -1.65 2.38
C LEU A 117 -12.45 -1.05 1.78
N ALA A 118 -12.55 0.08 1.05
CA ALA A 118 -11.41 0.77 0.45
C ALA A 118 -10.44 1.36 1.47
N MET A 119 -10.86 1.60 2.72
CA MET A 119 -9.96 2.11 3.76
C MET A 119 -9.04 1.03 4.33
N LEU A 120 -9.43 -0.25 4.26
CA LEU A 120 -8.73 -1.33 4.97
C LEU A 120 -7.29 -1.56 4.46
N PRO A 121 -7.01 -1.61 3.14
CA PRO A 121 -5.64 -1.68 2.65
C PRO A 121 -4.75 -0.54 3.18
N TYR A 122 -5.25 0.69 3.13
CA TYR A 122 -4.54 1.88 3.61
C TYR A 122 -4.29 1.84 5.11
N ALA A 123 -5.26 1.35 5.89
CA ALA A 123 -5.12 1.18 7.33
C ALA A 123 -4.02 0.17 7.68
N ILE A 124 -3.98 -0.97 6.99
CA ILE A 124 -2.96 -2.00 7.19
C ILE A 124 -1.56 -1.43 6.87
N TYR A 125 -1.37 -0.79 5.71
CA TYR A 125 -0.10 -0.12 5.39
C TYR A 125 0.28 0.90 6.47
N SER A 126 -0.68 1.70 6.92
CA SER A 126 -0.46 2.73 7.94
C SER A 126 0.04 2.15 9.27
N VAL A 127 -0.47 0.98 9.70
CA VAL A 127 0.00 0.31 10.93
C VAL A 127 1.50 -0.01 10.84
N PHE A 128 1.94 -0.61 9.73
CA PHE A 128 3.37 -0.92 9.54
C PHE A 128 4.23 0.33 9.41
N HIS A 129 3.73 1.37 8.76
CA HIS A 129 4.42 2.66 8.64
C HIS A 129 4.59 3.35 9.99
N VAL A 130 3.53 3.41 10.81
CA VAL A 130 3.57 3.95 12.17
C VAL A 130 4.51 3.11 13.05
N ALA A 131 4.42 1.78 12.99
CA ALA A 131 5.28 0.88 13.76
C ALA A 131 6.77 1.09 13.40
N THR A 132 7.10 1.06 12.11
CA THR A 132 8.47 1.22 11.62
C THR A 132 9.02 2.61 11.95
N TYR A 133 8.22 3.67 11.77
CA TYR A 133 8.64 5.02 12.12
C TYR A 133 8.85 5.20 13.63
N THR A 134 7.96 4.62 14.44
CA THR A 134 8.07 4.64 15.90
C THR A 134 9.37 3.98 16.33
N ARG A 135 9.68 2.80 15.79
CA ARG A 135 10.92 2.06 16.05
C ARG A 135 12.17 2.85 15.64
N ALA A 136 12.15 3.45 14.44
CA ALA A 136 13.35 4.03 13.84
C ALA A 136 13.60 5.49 14.22
N ASN A 137 12.57 6.25 14.62
CA ASN A 137 12.68 7.70 14.83
C ASN A 137 12.12 8.15 16.17
N VAL A 138 10.92 7.72 16.55
CA VAL A 138 10.28 8.18 17.82
C VAL A 138 11.05 7.66 19.02
N ILE A 139 11.30 6.35 19.09
CA ILE A 139 12.02 5.73 20.21
C ILE A 139 13.44 6.32 20.36
N PRO A 140 14.29 6.37 19.30
CA PRO A 140 15.60 7.01 19.41
C PRO A 140 15.57 8.50 19.79
N THR A 141 14.49 9.22 19.46
CA THR A 141 14.33 10.64 19.84
C THR A 141 14.04 10.80 21.34
N ILE A 142 13.29 9.87 21.93
CA ILE A 142 12.94 9.88 23.36
C ILE A 142 14.07 9.27 24.18
N THR A 143 14.57 8.11 23.76
CA THR A 143 15.63 7.33 24.42
C THR A 143 16.77 7.13 23.41
N PRO A 144 17.75 8.05 23.37
CA PRO A 144 18.86 7.94 22.44
C PRO A 144 19.62 6.61 22.57
N PRO A 145 20.03 6.01 21.44
CA PRO A 145 20.85 4.81 21.45
C PRO A 145 22.14 5.06 22.25
N LYS A 146 22.37 4.23 23.28
CA LYS A 146 23.61 4.27 24.07
C LYS A 146 24.65 3.41 23.36
N PRO A 147 25.79 3.95 22.93
CA PRO A 147 26.86 3.14 22.36
C PRO A 147 27.31 2.09 23.38
N ILE A 148 27.53 0.85 22.92
CA ILE A 148 28.19 -0.19 23.71
C ILE A 148 29.60 -0.38 23.18
N ALA A 149 30.54 -0.64 24.10
CA ALA A 149 31.92 -0.92 23.74
C ALA A 149 31.95 -2.13 22.79
N PRO A 150 32.75 -2.10 21.71
CA PRO A 150 32.92 -3.25 20.84
C PRO A 150 33.33 -4.47 21.66
N ALA A 151 32.75 -5.63 21.35
CA ALA A 151 33.16 -6.89 21.97
C ALA A 151 34.69 -7.10 21.80
N ALA A 152 35.35 -7.68 22.81
CA ALA A 152 36.77 -8.00 22.73
C ALA A 152 37.02 -8.92 21.51
N GLY A 153 37.82 -8.45 20.55
CA GLY A 153 38.07 -9.14 19.28
C GLY A 153 37.26 -8.63 18.07
N ALA A 154 36.45 -7.58 18.22
CA ALA A 154 35.76 -6.95 17.09
C ALA A 154 36.77 -6.35 16.09
N SER A 155 36.55 -6.59 14.80
CA SER A 155 37.41 -6.07 13.72
C SER A 155 37.54 -4.53 13.81
N PRO A 156 38.76 -3.99 13.63
CA PRO A 156 38.95 -2.54 13.51
C PRO A 156 38.08 -1.99 12.37
N GLY A 157 37.10 -1.13 12.70
CA GLY A 157 36.15 -0.57 11.73
C GLY A 157 34.72 -1.15 11.74
N GLY A 158 34.38 -1.98 12.73
CA GLY A 158 33.00 -2.45 12.92
C GLY A 158 31.99 -1.31 13.10
N LYS A 159 30.74 -1.51 12.61
CA LYS A 159 29.66 -0.55 12.83
C LYS A 159 29.42 -0.34 14.33
N PRO A 160 29.17 0.90 14.79
CA PRO A 160 28.87 1.18 16.20
C PRO A 160 27.72 0.28 16.67
N GLN A 161 27.95 -0.46 17.75
CA GLN A 161 26.91 -1.24 18.41
C GLN A 161 26.23 -0.36 19.45
N TYR A 162 24.91 -0.52 19.58
CA TYR A 162 24.10 0.22 20.53
C TYR A 162 23.38 -0.74 21.47
N ALA A 163 23.17 -0.31 22.71
CA ALA A 163 22.38 -1.05 23.68
C ALA A 163 20.97 -1.33 23.13
N HIS A 164 20.46 -2.52 23.44
CA HIS A 164 19.12 -2.95 23.05
C HIS A 164 18.03 -2.07 23.67
N ASN A 165 16.94 -1.85 22.91
CA ASN A 165 15.72 -1.23 23.41
C ASN A 165 14.57 -2.24 23.31
N PRO A 166 14.04 -2.76 24.44
CA PRO A 166 13.05 -3.83 24.43
C PRO A 166 11.79 -3.51 23.62
N ILE A 167 11.35 -2.25 23.62
CA ILE A 167 10.16 -1.81 22.87
C ILE A 167 10.48 -1.79 21.37
N ALA A 168 11.62 -1.24 20.99
CA ALA A 168 12.05 -1.22 19.58
C ALA A 168 12.23 -2.64 19.03
N ASP A 169 12.72 -3.57 19.85
CA ASP A 169 12.90 -4.97 19.48
C ASP A 169 11.55 -5.68 19.31
N LYS A 170 10.60 -5.48 20.23
CA LYS A 170 9.22 -6.00 20.09
C LYS A 170 8.52 -5.47 18.84
N ILE A 171 8.64 -4.18 18.53
CA ILE A 171 8.09 -3.61 17.29
C ILE A 171 8.76 -4.25 16.07
N GLY A 172 10.08 -4.47 16.12
CA GLY A 172 10.81 -5.15 15.05
C GLY A 172 10.31 -6.58 14.83
N ALA A 173 10.08 -7.32 15.90
CA ALA A 173 9.50 -8.67 15.85
C ALA A 173 8.09 -8.66 15.25
N PHE A 174 7.22 -7.75 15.73
CA PHE A 174 5.87 -7.57 15.18
C PHE A 174 5.87 -7.31 13.66
N VAL A 175 6.71 -6.38 13.19
CA VAL A 175 6.80 -6.09 11.75
C VAL A 175 7.27 -7.34 10.99
N LYS A 176 8.31 -8.01 11.49
CA LYS A 176 8.86 -9.21 10.82
C LYS A 176 7.84 -10.35 10.74
N GLU A 177 7.10 -10.58 11.81
CA GLU A 177 6.15 -11.69 11.93
C GLU A 177 4.89 -11.47 11.09
N TYR A 178 4.32 -10.27 11.12
CA TYR A 178 2.98 -10.03 10.55
C TYR A 178 2.98 -9.34 9.19
N TYR A 179 4.11 -8.81 8.71
CA TYR A 179 4.12 -8.04 7.46
C TYR A 179 3.67 -8.87 6.26
N ASP A 180 4.26 -10.04 6.04
CA ASP A 180 3.98 -10.87 4.86
C ASP A 180 2.52 -11.39 4.86
N ALA A 181 2.05 -11.90 6.00
CA ALA A 181 0.66 -12.31 6.17
C ALA A 181 -0.31 -11.14 5.93
N SER A 182 0.04 -9.94 6.40
CA SER A 182 -0.79 -8.75 6.19
C SER A 182 -0.80 -8.29 4.72
N MET A 183 0.30 -8.46 3.98
CA MET A 183 0.32 -8.18 2.53
C MET A 183 -0.59 -9.13 1.74
N SER A 184 -0.68 -10.40 2.16
CA SER A 184 -1.66 -11.36 1.62
C SER A 184 -3.11 -10.93 1.92
N VAL A 185 -3.38 -10.42 3.12
CA VAL A 185 -4.70 -9.87 3.48
C VAL A 185 -5.03 -8.63 2.64
N VAL A 186 -4.09 -7.69 2.50
CA VAL A 186 -4.25 -6.50 1.64
C VAL A 186 -4.60 -6.91 0.22
N SER A 187 -3.88 -7.86 -0.35
CA SER A 187 -4.11 -8.35 -1.71
C SER A 187 -5.51 -8.97 -1.86
N SER A 188 -5.96 -9.73 -0.87
CA SER A 188 -7.30 -10.30 -0.84
C SER A 188 -8.38 -9.22 -0.72
N LEU A 189 -8.14 -8.17 0.08
CA LEU A 189 -9.04 -7.02 0.21
C LEU A 189 -9.13 -6.21 -1.10
N GLU A 190 -8.04 -6.07 -1.84
CA GLU A 190 -8.04 -5.41 -3.16
C GLU A 190 -8.91 -6.17 -4.16
N ILE A 191 -8.79 -7.50 -4.22
CA ILE A 191 -9.64 -8.34 -5.07
C ILE A 191 -11.10 -8.26 -4.61
N LEU A 192 -11.37 -8.37 -3.31
CA LEU A 192 -12.72 -8.26 -2.76
C LEU A 192 -13.36 -6.90 -3.08
N LEU A 193 -12.58 -5.83 -3.03
CA LEU A 193 -13.04 -4.49 -3.39
C LEU A 193 -13.40 -4.40 -4.87
N TRP A 194 -12.61 -5.02 -5.76
CA TRP A 194 -12.96 -5.11 -7.17
C TRP A 194 -14.27 -5.86 -7.40
N VAL A 195 -14.45 -7.02 -6.76
CA VAL A 195 -15.72 -7.79 -6.83
C VAL A 195 -16.88 -6.94 -6.33
N ARG A 196 -16.73 -6.23 -5.21
CA ARG A 196 -17.77 -5.36 -4.66
C ARG A 196 -18.14 -4.22 -5.63
N ILE A 197 -17.17 -3.62 -6.30
CA ILE A 197 -17.42 -2.55 -7.29
C ILE A 197 -18.05 -3.14 -8.56
N LEU A 198 -17.63 -4.33 -8.99
CA LEU A 198 -18.22 -5.03 -10.13
C LEU A 198 -19.71 -5.29 -9.89
N LEU A 199 -20.08 -5.77 -8.71
CA LEU A 199 -21.49 -5.94 -8.33
C LEU A 199 -22.26 -4.62 -8.35
N SER A 200 -21.64 -3.51 -7.92
CA SER A 200 -22.23 -2.17 -8.08
C SER A 200 -22.41 -1.76 -9.55
N ALA A 201 -21.49 -2.15 -10.44
CA ALA A 201 -21.55 -1.85 -11.86
C ALA A 201 -22.66 -2.64 -12.58
N ILE A 202 -22.76 -3.94 -12.30
CA ILE A 202 -23.81 -4.82 -12.83
C ILE A 202 -25.20 -4.36 -12.35
N THR A 203 -25.29 -3.84 -11.13
CA THR A 203 -26.54 -3.26 -10.59
C THR A 203 -26.75 -1.79 -10.97
N PHE A 204 -25.96 -1.25 -11.91
CA PHE A 204 -26.05 0.12 -12.45
C PHE A 204 -26.07 1.22 -11.39
N GLN A 205 -25.39 1.02 -10.26
CA GLN A 205 -25.31 2.05 -9.22
C GLN A 205 -24.58 3.28 -9.74
N ARG A 206 -24.97 4.47 -9.27
CA ARG A 206 -24.41 5.75 -9.75
C ARG A 206 -22.87 5.77 -9.64
N ARG A 207 -22.19 6.13 -10.73
CA ARG A 207 -20.71 6.22 -10.88
C ARG A 207 -19.94 4.89 -10.80
N SER A 208 -20.62 3.76 -10.65
CA SER A 208 -19.97 2.43 -10.55
C SER A 208 -19.16 2.06 -11.81
N TRP A 209 -19.65 2.40 -13.00
CA TRP A 209 -18.96 2.16 -14.28
C TRP A 209 -17.61 2.89 -14.40
N ILE A 210 -17.53 4.12 -13.90
CA ILE A 210 -16.28 4.87 -13.85
C ILE A 210 -15.33 4.24 -12.83
N LEU A 211 -15.86 3.90 -11.64
CA LEU A 211 -15.07 3.28 -10.58
C LEU A 211 -14.52 1.91 -10.97
N ILE A 212 -15.31 1.06 -11.64
CA ILE A 212 -14.84 -0.26 -12.07
C ILE A 212 -13.75 -0.14 -13.12
N ALA A 213 -13.85 0.81 -14.05
CA ALA A 213 -12.81 1.04 -15.06
C ALA A 213 -11.47 1.47 -14.41
N ILE A 214 -11.52 2.47 -13.53
CA ILE A 214 -10.33 2.98 -12.83
C ILE A 214 -9.75 1.90 -11.91
N TYR A 215 -10.58 1.22 -11.13
CA TYR A 215 -10.13 0.22 -10.17
C TYR A 215 -9.61 -1.05 -10.86
N THR A 216 -10.13 -1.40 -12.04
CA THR A 216 -9.58 -2.48 -12.87
C THR A 216 -8.18 -2.12 -13.36
N ALA A 217 -7.94 -0.89 -13.81
CA ALA A 217 -6.61 -0.46 -14.21
C ALA A 217 -5.61 -0.52 -13.04
N PHE A 218 -6.04 -0.08 -11.85
CA PHE A 218 -5.27 -0.21 -10.61
C PHE A 218 -4.96 -1.67 -10.29
N LEU A 219 -5.97 -2.55 -10.19
CA LEU A 219 -5.78 -3.94 -9.79
C LEU A 219 -4.96 -4.72 -10.82
N ARG A 220 -5.10 -4.38 -12.11
CA ARG A 220 -4.28 -4.95 -13.18
C ARG A 220 -2.82 -4.55 -13.02
N ALA A 221 -2.52 -3.29 -12.70
CA ALA A 221 -1.15 -2.85 -12.46
C ALA A 221 -0.56 -3.57 -11.23
N ARG A 222 -1.36 -3.70 -10.16
CA ARG A 222 -1.01 -4.46 -8.95
C ARG A 222 -0.72 -5.94 -9.24
N PHE A 223 -1.51 -6.58 -10.11
CA PHE A 223 -1.26 -7.97 -10.51
C PHE A 223 0.11 -8.14 -11.18
N THR A 224 0.57 -7.18 -11.98
CA THR A 224 1.90 -7.23 -12.58
C THR A 224 3.02 -6.98 -11.56
N GLN A 225 2.75 -6.20 -10.51
CA GLN A 225 3.78 -5.70 -9.59
C GLN A 225 3.91 -6.49 -8.29
N SER A 226 2.89 -7.26 -7.89
CA SER A 226 2.83 -7.93 -6.59
C SER A 226 2.56 -9.41 -6.71
N SER A 227 3.49 -10.23 -6.20
CA SER A 227 3.30 -11.67 -6.06
C SER A 227 2.16 -12.01 -5.10
N HIS A 228 1.94 -11.22 -4.05
CA HIS A 228 0.79 -11.40 -3.14
C HIS A 228 -0.54 -11.30 -3.90
N VAL A 229 -0.68 -10.33 -4.81
CA VAL A 229 -1.89 -10.18 -5.64
C VAL A 229 -2.04 -11.36 -6.59
N GLN A 230 -0.96 -11.80 -7.25
CA GLN A 230 -0.97 -13.00 -8.11
C GLN A 230 -1.42 -14.25 -7.33
N ASN A 231 -0.85 -14.47 -6.15
CA ASN A 231 -1.19 -15.59 -5.28
C ASN A 231 -2.65 -15.51 -4.79
N SER A 232 -3.13 -14.31 -4.41
CA SER A 232 -4.52 -14.12 -4.02
C SER A 232 -5.50 -14.37 -5.17
N PHE A 233 -5.15 -14.01 -6.40
CA PHE A 233 -5.94 -14.35 -7.58
C PHE A 233 -5.94 -15.86 -7.85
N ALA A 234 -4.79 -16.54 -7.73
CA ALA A 234 -4.71 -18.00 -7.89
C ALA A 234 -5.54 -18.73 -6.83
N MET A 235 -5.52 -18.27 -5.57
CA MET A 235 -6.37 -18.81 -4.50
C MET A 235 -7.85 -18.52 -4.73
N PHE A 236 -8.19 -17.35 -5.28
CA PHE A 236 -9.56 -17.02 -5.65
C PHE A 236 -10.05 -17.94 -6.79
N GLU A 237 -9.24 -18.09 -7.85
CA GLU A 237 -9.53 -18.96 -8.98
C GLU A 237 -9.75 -20.41 -8.52
N SER A 238 -8.85 -20.96 -7.70
CA SER A 238 -8.97 -22.35 -7.23
C SER A 238 -10.22 -22.60 -6.38
N ARG A 239 -10.65 -21.63 -5.57
CA ARG A 239 -11.91 -21.71 -4.81
C ARG A 239 -13.12 -21.72 -5.73
N VAL A 240 -13.13 -20.88 -6.76
CA VAL A 240 -14.23 -20.85 -7.74
C VAL A 240 -14.23 -22.13 -8.56
N ASP A 241 -13.07 -22.60 -9.04
CA ASP A 241 -12.92 -23.88 -9.75
C ASP A 241 -13.48 -25.04 -8.92
N SER A 242 -13.13 -25.10 -7.63
CA SER A 242 -13.67 -26.12 -6.70
C SER A 242 -15.19 -26.03 -6.57
N ALA A 243 -15.74 -24.82 -6.45
CA ALA A 243 -17.18 -24.62 -6.32
C ALA A 243 -17.95 -25.00 -7.61
N VAL A 244 -17.43 -24.65 -8.79
CA VAL A 244 -18.08 -24.99 -10.06
C VAL A 244 -17.86 -26.45 -10.46
N GLY A 245 -16.76 -27.06 -10.01
CA GLY A 245 -16.42 -28.47 -10.26
C GLY A 245 -17.29 -29.48 -9.49
N ASN A 246 -18.02 -29.04 -8.48
CA ASN A 246 -18.93 -29.90 -7.71
C ASN A 246 -19.98 -30.58 -8.60
N GLN A 247 -20.31 -31.84 -8.31
CA GLN A 247 -21.23 -32.66 -9.12
C GLN A 247 -22.65 -32.06 -9.22
N GLY A 248 -23.08 -31.32 -8.19
CA GLY A 248 -24.39 -30.65 -8.17
C GLY A 248 -24.46 -29.33 -8.93
N THR A 249 -23.34 -28.82 -9.46
CA THR A 249 -23.31 -27.52 -10.14
C THR A 249 -23.72 -27.65 -11.62
N PRO A 250 -24.68 -26.85 -12.13
CA PRO A 250 -25.11 -26.92 -13.53
C PRO A 250 -23.95 -26.73 -14.52
N PRO A 251 -23.90 -27.48 -15.65
CA PRO A 251 -22.85 -27.35 -16.65
C PRO A 251 -22.66 -25.92 -17.19
N ALA A 252 -23.75 -25.16 -17.30
CA ALA A 252 -23.72 -23.76 -17.72
C ALA A 252 -22.85 -22.87 -16.81
N ALA A 253 -22.81 -23.14 -15.50
CA ALA A 253 -21.98 -22.39 -14.57
C ALA A 253 -20.49 -22.65 -14.78
N ARG A 254 -20.10 -23.89 -15.13
CA ARG A 254 -18.73 -24.24 -15.50
C ARG A 254 -18.31 -23.53 -16.79
N GLN A 255 -19.15 -23.62 -17.82
CA GLN A 255 -18.88 -22.96 -19.10
C GLN A 255 -18.78 -21.43 -18.96
N ALA A 256 -19.65 -20.82 -18.16
CA ALA A 256 -19.59 -19.39 -17.87
C ALA A 256 -18.27 -19.04 -17.16
N TRP A 257 -17.85 -19.83 -16.17
CA TRP A 257 -16.59 -19.61 -15.46
C TRP A 257 -15.37 -19.77 -16.37
N ASP A 258 -15.34 -20.78 -17.23
CA ASP A 258 -14.25 -20.96 -18.21
C ASP A 258 -14.17 -19.81 -19.21
N THR A 259 -15.33 -19.27 -19.63
CA THR A 259 -15.40 -18.08 -20.48
C THR A 259 -14.83 -16.85 -19.76
N VAL A 260 -15.19 -16.65 -18.48
CA VAL A 260 -14.64 -15.55 -17.65
C VAL A 260 -13.13 -15.68 -17.49
N LYS A 261 -12.61 -16.88 -17.18
CA LYS A 261 -11.17 -17.15 -17.08
C LYS A 261 -10.45 -16.84 -18.39
N GLY A 262 -11.00 -17.32 -19.51
CA GLY A 262 -10.47 -17.07 -20.86
C GLY A 262 -10.40 -15.57 -21.17
N GLY A 263 -11.49 -14.85 -20.93
CA GLY A 263 -11.57 -13.40 -21.13
C GLY A 263 -10.60 -12.63 -20.25
N ALA A 264 -10.46 -13.00 -18.97
CA ALA A 264 -9.51 -12.36 -18.05
C ALA A 264 -8.05 -12.54 -18.50
N ARG A 265 -7.67 -13.76 -18.93
CA ARG A 265 -6.33 -14.05 -19.46
C ARG A 265 -6.05 -13.28 -20.75
N GLN A 266 -7.02 -13.23 -21.67
CA GLN A 266 -6.92 -12.43 -22.88
C GLN A 266 -6.76 -10.94 -22.56
N PHE A 267 -7.59 -10.40 -21.68
CA PHE A 267 -7.50 -9.00 -21.23
C PHE A 267 -6.12 -8.67 -20.66
N TYR A 268 -5.56 -9.53 -19.82
CA TYR A 268 -4.20 -9.37 -19.31
C TYR A 268 -3.17 -9.33 -20.46
N ALA A 269 -3.25 -10.29 -21.39
CA ALA A 269 -2.33 -10.37 -22.53
C ALA A 269 -2.44 -9.19 -23.52
N TYR A 270 -3.62 -8.57 -23.66
CA TYR A 270 -3.83 -7.40 -24.51
C TYR A 270 -3.41 -6.09 -23.85
N THR A 271 -3.42 -6.04 -22.51
CA THR A 271 -3.05 -4.84 -21.75
C THR A 271 -1.58 -4.82 -21.34
N ASP A 272 -0.79 -5.86 -21.61
CA ASP A 272 0.65 -5.93 -21.34
C ASP A 272 1.45 -4.87 -22.14
N PRO A 273 2.02 -3.83 -21.48
CA PRO A 273 2.86 -2.85 -22.16
C PRO A 273 4.09 -3.48 -22.82
N ASN A 274 4.62 -4.57 -22.26
CA ASN A 274 5.81 -5.23 -22.79
C ASN A 274 5.56 -5.75 -24.21
N ARG A 275 4.33 -6.14 -24.55
CA ARG A 275 3.94 -6.58 -25.90
C ARG A 275 4.10 -5.50 -26.95
N TYR A 276 3.87 -4.25 -26.59
CA TYR A 276 3.96 -3.11 -27.51
C TYR A 276 5.35 -2.47 -27.50
N LEU A 277 6.12 -2.67 -26.41
CA LEU A 277 7.52 -2.26 -26.31
C LEU A 277 8.50 -3.25 -26.95
N SER A 278 8.13 -4.53 -27.07
CA SER A 278 8.95 -5.56 -27.73
C SER A 278 8.86 -5.56 -29.26
N GLY A 279 7.96 -4.75 -29.84
CA GLY A 279 7.89 -4.50 -31.30
C GLY A 279 9.07 -3.70 -31.87
N THR A 280 9.95 -3.15 -31.03
CA THR A 280 11.20 -2.44 -31.44
C THR A 280 12.47 -3.26 -31.20
N ALA A 281 12.37 -4.51 -30.75
CA ALA A 281 13.53 -5.40 -30.68
C ALA A 281 13.84 -5.99 -32.06
N VAL A 282 14.75 -5.35 -32.78
CA VAL A 282 15.46 -5.95 -33.93
C VAL A 282 15.98 -7.33 -33.46
N PRO A 283 15.66 -8.43 -34.16
CA PRO A 283 16.13 -9.74 -33.76
C PRO A 283 17.66 -9.75 -33.86
N LYS A 284 18.35 -9.93 -32.73
CA LYS A 284 19.78 -10.24 -32.74
C LYS A 284 19.93 -11.58 -33.46
N LYS A 285 20.48 -11.53 -34.67
CA LYS A 285 21.06 -12.71 -35.32
C LYS A 285 22.14 -13.26 -34.40
N THR A 286 21.91 -14.46 -33.89
CA THR A 286 22.94 -15.31 -33.33
C THR A 286 23.89 -15.72 -34.45
N SER A 287 25.17 -15.40 -34.29
CA SER A 287 26.30 -16.16 -34.85
C SER A 287 26.88 -17.00 -33.74
#